data_AF-A0A6G3CD13-F1
#
_entry.id   AF-A0A6G3CD13-F1
#
_cell.length_a   1.000
_cell.length_b   1.000
_cell.length_c   1.000
_cell.angle_alpha   90.00
_cell.angle_beta   90.00
_cell.angle_gamma   90.00
#
_symmetry.space_group_name_H-M   'P 1'
#
loop_
_entity.id
_entity.type
_entity.pdbx_description
1 polymer ?
#
loop_
_entity_poly.entity_id
_entity_poly.type
_entity_poly.pdbx_seq_one_letter_code
_entity_poly.pdbx_strand_id
1 'polypeptide(L)'
;MSDSPDGTPRLTRRPEWTALEDHRKDALPQPGLRELFAADPGRAERYVVHVGDLRIDYSKHLVTDETLALLQELAAAADVSGLRDAMFRGEKINITEDRAVLHTALRAPRDAVIEVDGENVVPGVHAVLDKMADFADRVRSGEWTGHTGKRIRNVVNIGIGGSDLGPAMAYEALRPFTDRELTFRFVSNVDGADLHEA
;
A
#
# COMPACT_ATOMS: atom_id res chain seq x y z
N MET A 1 19.63 17.19 -22.60
CA MET A 1 18.99 17.20 -21.26
C MET A 1 17.49 17.12 -21.44
N SER A 2 17.03 15.97 -21.92
CA SER A 2 15.73 15.78 -22.56
C SER A 2 14.59 15.61 -21.56
N ASP A 3 13.40 15.91 -22.06
CA ASP A 3 12.12 15.45 -21.53
C ASP A 3 12.09 13.92 -21.45
N SER A 4 11.03 13.38 -20.81
CA SER A 4 10.80 11.94 -20.78
C SER A 4 10.79 11.35 -22.20
N PRO A 5 11.08 10.04 -22.39
CA PRO A 5 11.16 9.43 -23.72
C PRO A 5 9.92 9.62 -24.61
N ASP A 6 8.78 9.93 -24.00
CA ASP A 6 7.46 10.18 -24.58
C ASP A 6 7.18 11.68 -24.85
N GLY A 7 8.14 12.57 -24.60
CA GLY A 7 7.98 14.02 -24.75
C GLY A 7 7.24 14.71 -23.62
N THR A 8 6.89 13.98 -22.55
CA THR A 8 6.22 14.55 -21.37
C THR A 8 7.19 15.45 -20.61
N PRO A 9 6.85 16.73 -20.35
CA PRO A 9 7.71 17.63 -19.59
C PRO A 9 7.89 17.12 -18.16
N ARG A 10 9.11 17.24 -17.64
CA ARG A 10 9.42 16.94 -16.24
C ARG A 10 8.44 17.67 -15.32
N LEU A 11 8.05 17.02 -14.21
CA LEU A 11 7.09 17.58 -13.25
C LEU A 11 7.41 19.04 -12.87
N THR A 12 8.67 19.35 -12.58
CA THR A 12 9.13 20.68 -12.16
C THR A 12 9.15 21.76 -13.26
N ARG A 13 8.86 21.38 -14.51
CA ARG A 13 8.77 22.31 -15.65
C ARG A 13 7.34 22.58 -16.08
N ARG A 14 6.36 22.00 -15.38
CA ARG A 14 4.95 22.16 -15.69
C ARG A 14 4.43 23.48 -15.13
N PRO A 15 3.48 24.15 -15.81
CA PRO A 15 2.90 25.39 -15.31
C PRO A 15 2.23 25.21 -13.94
N GLU A 16 1.64 24.05 -13.65
CA GLU A 16 1.02 23.74 -12.35
C GLU A 16 2.06 23.67 -11.22
N TRP A 17 3.29 23.24 -11.53
CA TRP A 17 4.40 23.27 -10.57
C TRP A 17 4.84 24.71 -10.30
N THR A 18 4.96 25.52 -11.35
CA THR A 18 5.28 26.95 -11.20
C THR A 18 4.19 27.68 -10.40
N ALA A 19 2.91 27.37 -10.61
CA ALA A 19 1.81 27.94 -9.84
C ALA A 19 1.92 27.61 -8.34
N LEU A 20 2.32 26.38 -7.98
CA LEU A 20 2.60 26.02 -6.58
C LEU A 20 3.81 26.76 -6.01
N GLU A 21 4.86 26.97 -6.80
CA GLU A 21 6.03 27.76 -6.38
C GLU A 21 5.68 29.22 -6.15
N ASP A 22 4.86 29.80 -7.01
CA ASP A 22 4.44 31.20 -6.91
C ASP A 22 3.45 31.40 -5.76
N HIS A 23 2.46 30.51 -5.58
CA HIS A 23 1.61 30.46 -4.38
C HIS A 23 2.43 30.43 -3.09
N ARG A 24 3.49 29.62 -3.07
CA ARG A 24 4.38 29.53 -1.91
C ARG A 24 5.14 30.83 -1.64
N LYS A 25 5.55 31.56 -2.70
CA LYS A 25 6.26 32.84 -2.58
C LYS A 25 5.33 33.96 -2.14
N ASP A 26 4.14 34.04 -2.73
CA ASP A 26 3.17 35.12 -2.50
C ASP A 26 2.55 35.05 -1.11
N ALA A 27 2.40 33.85 -0.56
CA ALA A 27 1.90 33.64 0.81
C ALA A 27 2.97 33.88 1.91
N LEU A 28 4.05 34.65 1.66
CA LEU A 28 5.07 34.95 2.68
C LEU A 28 4.77 36.26 3.47
N PRO A 29 4.85 36.23 4.82
CA PRO A 29 5.19 35.08 5.66
C PRO A 29 4.04 34.06 5.70
N GLN A 30 4.40 32.77 5.53
CA GLN A 30 3.43 31.67 5.54
C GLN A 30 2.68 31.67 6.88
N PRO A 31 1.34 31.67 6.88
CA PRO A 31 0.59 31.70 8.11
C PRO A 31 0.94 30.48 8.97
N GLY A 32 1.18 30.72 10.26
CA GLY A 32 1.43 29.64 11.20
C GLY A 32 0.20 28.73 11.33
N LEU A 33 0.39 27.48 11.74
CA LEU A 33 -0.75 26.57 11.90
C LEU A 33 -1.82 27.13 12.85
N ARG A 34 -1.42 27.85 13.91
CA ARG A 34 -2.37 28.52 14.83
C ARG A 34 -3.22 29.57 14.12
N GLU A 35 -2.64 30.31 13.18
CA GLU A 35 -3.33 31.35 12.42
C GLU A 35 -4.31 30.73 11.43
N LEU A 36 -3.92 29.63 10.76
CA LEU A 36 -4.82 28.88 9.89
C LEU A 36 -6.06 28.35 10.63
N PHE A 37 -5.89 27.85 11.86
CA PHE A 37 -7.01 27.43 12.70
C PHE A 37 -7.82 28.61 13.26
N ALA A 38 -7.18 29.75 13.55
CA ALA A 38 -7.88 30.94 14.01
C ALA A 38 -8.73 31.57 12.89
N ALA A 39 -8.23 31.52 11.65
CA ALA A 39 -8.92 32.05 10.47
C ALA A 39 -10.07 31.16 9.98
N ASP A 40 -9.99 29.85 10.19
CA ASP A 40 -11.04 28.89 9.87
C ASP A 40 -11.39 28.00 11.09
N PRO A 41 -12.38 28.42 11.91
CA PRO A 41 -12.83 27.63 13.05
C PRO A 41 -13.38 26.23 12.69
N GLY A 42 -13.80 26.01 11.44
CA GLY A 42 -14.31 24.72 10.94
C GLY A 42 -13.24 23.86 10.26
N ARG A 43 -11.97 24.26 10.33
CA ARG A 43 -10.86 23.58 9.64
C ARG A 43 -10.70 22.12 10.06
N ALA A 44 -10.86 21.84 11.36
CA ALA A 44 -10.68 20.49 11.91
C ALA A 44 -11.72 19.49 11.37
N GLU A 45 -12.91 19.97 11.02
CA GLU A 45 -14.00 19.19 10.46
C GLU A 45 -13.89 19.08 8.94
N ARG A 46 -13.53 20.17 8.27
CA ARG A 46 -13.44 20.22 6.79
C ARG A 46 -12.23 19.46 6.24
N TYR A 47 -11.10 19.46 6.95
CA TYR A 47 -9.83 18.87 6.48
C TYR A 47 -9.66 17.44 6.99
N VAL A 48 -10.76 16.70 6.88
CA VAL A 48 -10.87 15.30 7.27
C VAL A 48 -11.54 14.54 6.13
N VAL A 49 -11.01 13.38 5.80
CA VAL A 49 -11.66 12.41 4.92
C VAL A 49 -11.87 11.12 5.68
N HIS A 50 -13.04 10.52 5.51
CA HIS A 50 -13.39 9.21 6.03
C HIS A 50 -13.34 8.17 4.90
N VAL A 51 -12.66 7.05 5.12
CA VAL A 51 -12.60 5.91 4.21
C VAL A 51 -12.96 4.65 5.00
N GLY A 52 -14.24 4.26 4.96
CA GLY A 52 -14.76 3.28 5.91
C GLY A 52 -14.53 3.75 7.35
N ASP A 53 -13.90 2.91 8.17
CA ASP A 53 -13.57 3.23 9.57
C ASP A 53 -12.32 4.11 9.73
N LEU A 54 -11.57 4.36 8.64
CA LEU A 54 -10.35 5.18 8.70
C LEU A 54 -10.69 6.68 8.63
N ARG A 55 -10.31 7.42 9.68
CA ARG A 55 -10.35 8.89 9.71
C ARG A 55 -8.98 9.46 9.37
N ILE A 56 -8.86 10.13 8.23
CA ILE A 56 -7.64 10.82 7.78
C ILE A 56 -7.79 12.31 8.06
N ASP A 57 -7.15 12.79 9.12
CA ASP A 57 -7.15 14.21 9.51
C ASP A 57 -5.86 14.89 9.03
N TYR A 58 -5.99 15.71 8.00
CA TYR A 58 -4.88 16.48 7.43
C TYR A 58 -4.97 17.98 7.79
N SER A 59 -5.87 18.37 8.71
CA SER A 59 -6.07 19.75 9.15
C SER A 59 -4.82 20.41 9.72
N LYS A 60 -3.88 19.62 10.25
CA LYS A 60 -2.64 20.08 10.89
C LYS A 60 -1.47 20.26 9.92
N HIS A 61 -1.72 20.21 8.60
CA HIS A 61 -0.76 20.56 7.57
C HIS A 61 -0.83 22.06 7.24
N LEU A 62 0.30 22.62 6.79
CA LEU A 62 0.40 24.00 6.30
C LEU A 62 -0.16 24.11 4.88
N VAL A 63 -1.48 23.95 4.77
CA VAL A 63 -2.21 23.95 3.49
C VAL A 63 -3.48 24.80 3.61
N THR A 64 -3.81 25.54 2.56
CA THR A 64 -5.09 26.25 2.42
C THR A 64 -5.95 25.58 1.35
N ASP A 65 -7.19 26.08 1.16
CA ASP A 65 -8.08 25.59 0.10
C ASP A 65 -7.42 25.78 -1.28
N GLU A 66 -6.71 26.90 -1.46
CA GLU A 66 -5.92 27.20 -2.65
C GLU A 66 -4.72 26.25 -2.81
N THR A 67 -3.97 25.96 -1.74
CA THR A 67 -2.89 24.96 -1.81
C THR A 67 -3.41 23.60 -2.27
N LEU A 68 -4.55 23.15 -1.74
CA LEU A 68 -5.20 21.90 -2.11
C LEU A 68 -5.68 21.90 -3.56
N ALA A 69 -6.22 23.01 -4.05
CA ALA A 69 -6.64 23.14 -5.45
C ALA A 69 -5.44 23.02 -6.39
N LEU A 70 -4.35 23.77 -6.13
CA LEU A 70 -3.13 23.73 -6.94
C LEU A 70 -2.44 22.36 -6.91
N LEU A 71 -2.43 21.67 -5.76
CA LEU A 71 -1.92 20.29 -5.67
C LEU A 71 -2.76 19.31 -6.49
N GLN A 72 -4.09 19.48 -6.53
CA GLN A 72 -4.98 18.68 -7.36
C GLN A 72 -4.77 18.93 -8.85
N GLU A 73 -4.57 20.20 -9.25
CA GLU A 73 -4.22 20.56 -10.63
C GLU A 73 -2.90 19.92 -11.06
N LEU A 74 -1.86 19.97 -10.21
CA LEU A 74 -0.60 19.29 -10.48
C LEU A 74 -0.77 17.76 -10.61
N ALA A 75 -1.58 17.14 -9.75
CA ALA A 75 -1.87 15.71 -9.82
C ALA A 75 -2.64 15.32 -11.09
N ALA A 76 -3.57 16.17 -11.55
CA ALA A 76 -4.28 15.98 -12.81
C ALA A 76 -3.34 16.15 -14.01
N ALA A 77 -2.48 17.17 -14.00
CA ALA A 77 -1.49 17.39 -15.05
C ALA A 77 -0.46 16.25 -15.15
N ALA A 78 -0.10 15.64 -14.01
CA ALA A 78 0.76 14.47 -13.93
C ALA A 78 0.04 13.13 -14.24
N ASP A 79 -1.24 13.18 -14.59
CA ASP A 79 -2.09 12.03 -14.91
C ASP A 79 -2.09 10.92 -13.84
N VAL A 80 -2.13 11.30 -12.56
CA VAL A 80 -2.17 10.34 -11.45
C VAL A 80 -3.37 9.39 -11.55
N SER A 81 -4.53 9.89 -12.02
CA SER A 81 -5.72 9.06 -12.20
C SER A 81 -5.59 8.09 -13.37
N GLY A 82 -5.04 8.50 -14.51
CA GLY A 82 -4.78 7.59 -15.63
C GLY A 82 -3.77 6.51 -15.25
N LEU A 83 -2.69 6.86 -14.57
CA LEU A 83 -1.69 5.91 -14.07
C LEU A 83 -2.28 4.93 -13.03
N ARG A 84 -3.14 5.41 -12.13
CA ARG A 84 -3.92 4.55 -11.23
C ARG A 84 -4.76 3.57 -12.04
N ASP A 85 -5.54 4.05 -13.00
CA ASP A 85 -6.45 3.18 -13.74
C ASP A 85 -5.70 2.16 -14.61
N ALA A 86 -4.56 2.55 -15.19
CA ALA A 86 -3.64 1.66 -15.89
C ALA A 86 -3.12 0.53 -14.98
N MET A 87 -2.72 0.85 -13.74
CA MET A 87 -2.34 -0.14 -12.74
C MET A 87 -3.48 -1.12 -12.47
N PHE A 88 -4.70 -0.62 -12.24
CA PHE A 88 -5.86 -1.45 -11.90
C PHE A 88 -6.34 -2.32 -13.07
N ARG A 89 -6.09 -1.91 -14.31
CA ARG A 89 -6.42 -2.70 -15.52
C ARG A 89 -5.37 -3.75 -15.87
N GLY A 90 -4.21 -3.78 -15.21
CA GLY A 90 -3.15 -4.74 -15.51
C GLY A 90 -2.19 -4.30 -16.62
N GLU A 91 -2.16 -3.01 -16.97
CA GLU A 91 -1.17 -2.48 -17.90
C GLU A 91 0.25 -2.62 -17.34
N LYS A 92 1.23 -2.74 -18.25
CA LYS A 92 2.64 -2.96 -17.90
C LYS A 92 3.35 -1.66 -17.49
N ILE A 93 2.90 -1.09 -16.36
CA ILE A 93 3.41 0.19 -15.85
C ILE A 93 4.80 0.09 -15.20
N ASN A 94 5.27 -1.13 -14.87
CA ASN A 94 6.68 -1.36 -14.54
C ASN A 94 7.48 -1.46 -15.85
N ILE A 95 7.80 -0.29 -16.41
CA ILE A 95 8.39 -0.15 -17.74
C ILE A 95 9.81 -0.70 -17.86
N THR A 96 10.57 -0.78 -16.77
CA THR A 96 11.95 -1.28 -16.80
C THR A 96 12.03 -2.80 -16.88
N GLU A 97 10.98 -3.49 -16.43
CA GLU A 97 10.91 -4.95 -16.44
C GLU A 97 9.82 -5.50 -17.38
N ASP A 98 9.08 -4.61 -18.06
CA ASP A 98 7.91 -4.95 -18.89
C ASP A 98 6.85 -5.79 -18.14
N ARG A 99 6.42 -5.31 -16.96
CA ARG A 99 5.51 -6.06 -16.07
C ARG A 99 4.30 -5.26 -15.62
N ALA A 100 3.18 -5.96 -15.46
CA ALA A 100 2.00 -5.47 -14.75
C ALA A 100 2.29 -5.33 -13.23
N VAL A 101 1.58 -4.44 -12.55
CA VAL A 101 1.71 -4.20 -11.10
C VAL A 101 0.35 -4.42 -10.42
N LEU A 102 0.08 -5.65 -9.98
CA LEU A 102 -1.28 -6.11 -9.61
C LEU A 102 -1.41 -6.68 -8.21
N HIS A 103 -0.74 -6.08 -7.22
CA HIS A 103 -1.01 -6.38 -5.80
C HIS A 103 -2.49 -6.11 -5.42
N THR A 104 -3.19 -5.28 -6.18
CA THR A 104 -4.64 -5.03 -6.06
C THR A 104 -5.49 -6.26 -6.42
N ALA A 105 -5.06 -7.07 -7.40
CA ALA A 105 -5.77 -8.28 -7.80
C ALA A 105 -5.77 -9.36 -6.71
N LEU A 106 -4.74 -9.38 -5.85
CA LEU A 106 -4.61 -10.33 -4.73
C LEU A 106 -5.71 -10.19 -3.66
N ARG A 107 -6.44 -9.06 -3.67
CA ARG A 107 -7.53 -8.74 -2.74
C ARG A 107 -8.84 -8.40 -3.45
N ALA A 108 -8.93 -8.69 -4.74
CA ALA A 108 -10.12 -8.45 -5.54
C ALA A 108 -11.21 -9.49 -5.22
N PRO A 109 -12.50 -9.13 -5.32
CA PRO A 109 -13.59 -10.09 -5.16
C PRO A 109 -13.51 -11.17 -6.25
N ARG A 110 -14.09 -12.34 -5.98
CA ARG A 110 -13.95 -13.54 -6.83
C ARG A 110 -14.54 -13.39 -8.24
N ASP A 111 -15.50 -12.47 -8.39
CA ASP A 111 -16.18 -12.13 -9.63
C ASP A 111 -15.51 -10.97 -10.40
N ALA A 112 -14.43 -10.39 -9.87
CA ALA A 112 -13.67 -9.38 -10.59
C ALA A 112 -13.02 -9.96 -11.86
N VAL A 113 -12.88 -9.09 -12.86
CA VAL A 113 -12.16 -9.39 -14.10
C VAL A 113 -10.99 -8.41 -14.20
N ILE A 114 -9.78 -8.96 -14.11
CA ILE A 114 -8.53 -8.21 -14.23
C ILE A 114 -7.64 -9.01 -15.17
N GLU A 115 -7.36 -8.48 -16.35
CA GLU A 115 -6.68 -9.21 -17.40
C GLU A 115 -5.21 -8.79 -17.51
N VAL A 116 -4.35 -9.78 -17.71
CA VAL A 116 -2.95 -9.58 -18.12
C VAL A 116 -2.71 -10.46 -19.33
N ASP A 117 -2.20 -9.87 -20.41
CA ASP A 117 -1.93 -10.57 -21.68
C ASP A 117 -3.15 -11.38 -22.20
N GLY A 118 -4.36 -10.88 -21.95
CA GLY A 118 -5.63 -11.49 -22.39
C GLY A 118 -6.18 -12.59 -21.48
N GLU A 119 -5.59 -12.83 -20.32
CA GLU A 119 -6.05 -13.82 -19.35
C GLU A 119 -6.50 -13.16 -18.04
N ASN A 120 -7.71 -13.50 -17.55
CA ASN A 120 -8.17 -13.05 -16.25
C ASN A 120 -7.39 -13.76 -15.13
N VAL A 121 -6.66 -12.99 -14.32
CA VAL A 121 -5.79 -13.54 -13.26
C VAL A 121 -6.54 -13.88 -11.96
N VAL A 122 -7.75 -13.34 -11.77
CA VAL A 122 -8.52 -13.45 -10.52
C VAL A 122 -8.85 -14.91 -10.14
N PRO A 123 -9.28 -15.80 -11.06
CA PRO A 123 -9.49 -17.22 -10.73
C PRO A 123 -8.23 -17.91 -10.19
N GLY A 124 -7.05 -17.60 -10.74
CA GLY A 124 -5.77 -18.14 -10.27
C GLY A 124 -5.42 -17.67 -8.86
N VAL A 125 -5.68 -16.38 -8.56
CA VAL A 125 -5.53 -15.82 -7.21
C VAL A 125 -6.40 -16.58 -6.20
N HIS A 126 -7.70 -16.71 -6.48
CA HIS A 126 -8.62 -17.37 -5.56
C HIS A 126 -8.33 -18.87 -5.41
N ALA A 127 -7.86 -19.54 -6.46
CA ALA A 127 -7.42 -20.94 -6.35
C ALA A 127 -6.22 -21.11 -5.39
N VAL A 128 -5.34 -20.11 -5.27
CA VAL A 128 -4.25 -20.12 -4.29
C VAL A 128 -4.76 -19.75 -2.89
N LEU A 129 -5.66 -18.77 -2.77
CA LEU A 129 -6.29 -18.41 -1.49
C LEU A 129 -7.07 -19.59 -0.89
N ASP A 130 -7.83 -20.32 -1.72
CA ASP A 130 -8.57 -21.53 -1.31
C ASP A 130 -7.60 -22.60 -0.77
N LYS A 131 -6.48 -22.84 -1.47
CA LYS A 131 -5.42 -23.77 -1.00
C LYS A 131 -4.77 -23.30 0.31
N MET A 132 -4.54 -22.00 0.46
CA MET A 132 -3.97 -21.43 1.69
C MET A 132 -4.91 -21.60 2.87
N ALA A 133 -6.21 -21.35 2.67
CA ALA A 133 -7.24 -21.54 3.69
C ALA A 133 -7.32 -23.01 4.13
N ASP A 134 -7.45 -23.93 3.18
CA ASP A 134 -7.50 -25.36 3.46
C ASP A 134 -6.26 -25.85 4.24
N PHE A 135 -5.06 -25.40 3.82
CA PHE A 135 -3.82 -25.76 4.51
C PHE A 135 -3.76 -25.19 5.93
N ALA A 136 -4.09 -23.91 6.09
CA ALA A 136 -4.10 -23.24 7.39
C ALA A 136 -5.09 -23.90 8.36
N ASP A 137 -6.28 -24.28 7.88
CA ASP A 137 -7.30 -24.96 8.68
C ASP A 137 -6.84 -26.34 9.15
N ARG A 138 -6.17 -27.12 8.28
CA ARG A 138 -5.62 -28.42 8.65
C ARG A 138 -4.49 -28.32 9.67
N VAL A 139 -3.65 -27.29 9.58
CA VAL A 139 -2.62 -27.00 10.58
C VAL A 139 -3.25 -26.59 11.92
N ARG A 140 -4.21 -25.67 11.88
CA ARG A 140 -4.91 -25.16 13.08
C ARG A 140 -5.73 -26.25 13.77
N SER A 141 -6.45 -27.08 13.03
CA SER A 141 -7.23 -28.19 13.59
C SER A 141 -6.35 -29.30 14.18
N GLY A 142 -5.11 -29.41 13.70
CA GLY A 142 -4.18 -30.48 14.06
C GLY A 142 -4.33 -31.75 13.25
N GLU A 143 -5.19 -31.76 12.22
CA GLU A 143 -5.24 -32.82 11.22
C GLU A 143 -3.90 -32.95 10.49
N TRP A 144 -3.23 -31.82 10.23
CA TRP A 144 -1.87 -31.83 9.70
C TRP A 144 -0.87 -32.16 10.81
N THR A 145 -0.32 -33.36 10.75
CA THR A 145 0.68 -33.84 11.70
C THR A 145 2.08 -33.84 11.12
N GLY A 146 3.08 -33.66 11.98
CA GLY A 146 4.48 -33.90 11.62
C GLY A 146 4.78 -35.39 11.39
N HIS A 147 6.03 -35.69 11.03
CA HIS A 147 6.48 -37.05 10.71
C HIS A 147 6.19 -38.10 11.80
N THR A 148 6.15 -37.69 13.07
CA THR A 148 5.86 -38.57 14.21
C THR A 148 4.37 -38.67 14.58
N GLY A 149 3.48 -38.12 13.76
CA GLY A 149 2.04 -38.08 14.03
C GLY A 149 1.62 -37.02 15.07
N LYS A 150 2.54 -36.17 15.53
CA LYS A 150 2.24 -35.08 16.47
C LYS A 150 1.69 -33.85 15.73
N ARG A 151 0.72 -33.18 16.35
CA ARG A 151 0.18 -31.89 15.88
C ARG A 151 1.28 -30.82 15.79
N ILE A 152 1.21 -29.98 14.77
CA ILE A 152 2.07 -28.81 14.63
C ILE A 152 1.76 -27.77 15.72
N ARG A 153 2.81 -27.27 16.36
CA ARG A 153 2.72 -26.21 17.39
C ARG A 153 3.52 -24.96 17.04
N ASN A 154 4.52 -25.10 16.17
CA ASN A 154 5.42 -24.02 15.80
C ASN A 154 5.41 -23.87 14.28
N VAL A 155 5.28 -22.63 13.81
CA VAL A 155 5.37 -22.25 12.40
C VAL A 155 6.53 -21.27 12.28
N VAL A 156 7.53 -21.63 11.47
CA VAL A 156 8.72 -20.80 11.25
C VAL A 156 8.68 -20.28 9.81
N ASN A 157 8.50 -18.96 9.65
CA ASN A 157 8.65 -18.28 8.37
C ASN A 157 10.14 -18.05 8.11
N ILE A 158 10.64 -18.49 6.95
CA ILE A 158 12.03 -18.26 6.55
C ILE A 158 12.00 -17.45 5.25
N GLY A 159 12.40 -16.18 5.32
CA GLY A 159 12.33 -15.27 4.19
C GLY A 159 13.00 -13.94 4.51
N ILE A 160 13.34 -13.16 3.48
CA ILE A 160 14.01 -11.86 3.66
C ILE A 160 13.24 -10.74 2.94
N GLY A 161 13.34 -9.51 3.45
CA GLY A 161 12.75 -8.34 2.83
C GLY A 161 11.23 -8.44 2.75
N GLY A 162 10.68 -8.35 1.53
CA GLY A 162 9.23 -8.41 1.31
C GLY A 162 8.57 -9.73 1.75
N SER A 163 9.34 -10.83 1.76
CA SER A 163 8.86 -12.15 2.19
C SER A 163 8.87 -12.36 3.71
N ASP A 164 9.29 -11.35 4.48
CA ASP A 164 9.37 -11.42 5.94
C ASP A 164 8.68 -10.24 6.62
N LEU A 165 9.04 -9.01 6.25
CA LEU A 165 8.55 -7.80 6.91
C LEU A 165 7.01 -7.70 6.90
N GLY A 166 6.38 -8.07 5.77
CA GLY A 166 4.92 -8.07 5.65
C GLY A 166 4.26 -9.07 6.61
N PRO A 167 4.57 -10.37 6.52
CA PRO A 167 4.09 -11.38 7.47
C PRO A 167 4.37 -11.06 8.94
N ALA A 168 5.59 -10.63 9.28
CA ALA A 168 5.98 -10.30 10.64
C ALA A 168 5.18 -9.12 11.21
N MET A 169 5.05 -8.04 10.44
CA MET A 169 4.26 -6.87 10.84
C MET A 169 2.79 -7.22 11.01
N ALA A 170 2.19 -7.97 10.09
CA ALA A 170 0.79 -8.38 10.17
C ALA A 170 0.54 -9.29 11.39
N TYR A 171 1.44 -10.23 11.67
CA TYR A 171 1.37 -11.08 12.85
C TYR A 171 1.42 -10.26 14.14
N GLU A 172 2.37 -9.32 14.29
CA GLU A 172 2.48 -8.50 15.50
C GLU A 172 1.25 -7.59 15.69
N ALA A 173 0.79 -6.92 14.64
CA ALA A 173 -0.38 -6.05 14.70
C ALA A 173 -1.68 -6.80 15.03
N LEU A 174 -1.82 -8.03 14.54
CA LEU A 174 -3.02 -8.87 14.72
C LEU A 174 -2.82 -9.96 15.78
N ARG A 175 -1.75 -9.92 16.57
CA ARG A 175 -1.44 -10.88 17.62
C ARG A 175 -2.59 -11.17 18.59
N PRO A 176 -3.47 -10.20 18.94
CA PRO A 176 -4.64 -10.49 19.76
C PRO A 176 -5.61 -11.53 19.16
N PHE A 177 -5.64 -11.67 17.83
CA PHE A 177 -6.56 -12.53 17.08
C PHE A 177 -5.96 -13.90 16.72
N THR A 178 -4.74 -14.20 17.15
CA THR A 178 -4.07 -15.46 16.82
C THR A 178 -4.56 -16.61 17.70
N ASP A 179 -4.42 -17.84 17.20
CA ASP A 179 -4.56 -19.04 18.02
C ASP A 179 -3.38 -19.11 19.00
N ARG A 180 -3.66 -19.04 20.30
CA ARG A 180 -2.64 -19.02 21.37
C ARG A 180 -1.93 -20.36 21.55
N GLU A 181 -2.45 -21.41 20.90
CA GLU A 181 -1.84 -22.73 20.89
C GLU A 181 -0.73 -22.91 19.84
N LEU A 182 -0.56 -21.92 18.95
CA LEU A 182 0.47 -21.88 17.93
C LEU A 182 1.50 -20.79 18.23
N THR A 183 2.77 -21.13 18.06
CA THR A 183 3.89 -20.19 18.14
C THR A 183 4.38 -19.89 16.72
N PHE A 184 4.48 -18.60 16.39
CA PHE A 184 5.01 -18.14 15.12
C PHE A 184 6.38 -17.51 15.32
N ARG A 185 7.32 -17.84 14.43
CA ARG A 185 8.70 -17.35 14.42
C ARG A 185 9.08 -16.90 13.02
N PHE A 186 10.00 -15.94 12.95
CA PHE A 186 10.44 -15.32 11.71
C PHE A 186 11.96 -15.35 11.68
N VAL A 187 12.53 -15.99 10.67
CA VAL A 187 13.97 -16.07 10.42
C VAL A 187 14.23 -15.37 9.09
N SER A 188 15.06 -14.34 9.13
CA SER A 188 15.28 -13.47 7.97
C SER A 188 16.73 -13.23 7.64
N ASN A 189 17.60 -13.24 8.65
CA ASN A 189 19.00 -12.96 8.49
C ASN A 189 19.79 -14.23 8.12
N VAL A 190 20.87 -14.04 7.35
CA VAL A 190 21.84 -15.11 7.05
C VAL A 190 22.76 -15.39 8.24
N ASP A 191 22.82 -14.47 9.21
CA ASP A 191 23.49 -14.70 10.48
C ASP A 191 22.84 -15.88 11.23
N GLY A 192 23.64 -16.90 11.54
CA GLY A 192 23.18 -18.11 12.20
C GLY A 192 22.57 -17.86 13.59
N ALA A 193 22.83 -16.71 14.20
CA ALA A 193 22.17 -16.31 15.44
C ALA A 193 20.65 -16.16 15.28
N ASP A 194 20.17 -15.68 14.13
CA ASP A 194 18.74 -15.46 13.89
C ASP A 194 17.96 -16.78 13.85
N LEU A 195 18.55 -17.80 13.24
CA LEU A 195 18.00 -19.16 13.26
C LEU A 195 18.12 -19.82 14.65
N HIS A 196 19.12 -19.46 15.45
CA HIS A 196 19.30 -20.01 16.80
C HIS A 196 18.25 -19.48 17.79
N GLU A 197 17.88 -18.21 17.66
CA GLU A 197 16.98 -17.51 18.60
C GLU A 197 15.48 -17.63 18.24
N ALA A 198 15.17 -17.92 16.97
CA ALA A 198 13.81 -18.14 16.48
C ALA A 198 13.24 -19.49 16.97
#